data_AF-A0A2K0TWP5-F1
#
_entry.id   AF-A0A2K0TWP5-F1
#
_cell.length_a   1.000
_cell.length_b   1.000
_cell.length_c   1.000
_cell.angle_alpha   90.00
_cell.angle_beta   90.00
_cell.angle_gamma   90.00
#
_symmetry.space_group_name_H-M   'P 1'
#
loop_
_entity.id
_entity.type
_entity.pdbx_description
1 polymer ?
#
loop_
_entity_poly.entity_id
_entity_poly.type
_entity_poly.pdbx_seq_one_letter_code
_entity_poly.pdbx_strand_id
1 'polypeptide(L)'
;MDSRSVWPATKDKGFIVGVTAFGLYAETHDFNASNMVLAALPPIITTRKNPAKKVYILKYPEIHVTYGSVSQAVQDIWNPKSPAWSKSAAAADIEYDDTEALKVNLVIHLGQMRSFPGYSFEKLANRDGYLRRDLDNQLPATIQNATGDLVEEQFISCPTILKPDIDVELVTTEVKTRMLNTLIRASTDAGRFSCEYILYSSLAELWRRGLDKRVMFMHVPAKSSEEDIMEGVDVAVNLILTIVDMLES
;
A
#
# COMPACT_ATOMS: atom_id res chain seq x y z
N MET A 1 6.37 31.22 4.75
CA MET A 1 5.77 31.15 3.40
C MET A 1 5.04 29.83 3.34
N ASP A 2 3.71 29.93 3.27
CA ASP A 2 2.77 28.82 3.39
C ASP A 2 2.74 28.04 2.07
N SER A 3 3.57 27.00 1.95
CA SER A 3 3.54 26.08 0.81
C SER A 3 2.53 24.96 1.08
N ARG A 4 1.28 25.32 1.39
CA ARG A 4 0.16 24.39 1.23
C ARG A 4 0.08 24.05 -0.24
N SER A 5 0.62 22.88 -0.56
CA SER A 5 0.92 22.43 -1.89
C SER A 5 -0.32 22.47 -2.79
N VAL A 6 -0.31 23.38 -3.75
CA VAL A 6 -1.36 23.57 -4.75
C VAL A 6 -1.14 22.50 -5.82
N TRP A 7 -1.76 21.34 -5.65
CA TRP A 7 -1.73 20.29 -6.67
C TRP A 7 -3.10 20.17 -7.33
N PRO A 8 -3.18 20.00 -8.66
CA PRO A 8 -4.46 19.71 -9.30
C PRO A 8 -4.98 18.35 -8.83
N ALA A 9 -6.27 18.33 -8.51
CA ALA A 9 -7.03 17.17 -8.09
C ALA A 9 -7.81 16.64 -9.30
N THR A 10 -8.54 15.52 -9.17
CA THR A 10 -9.59 15.17 -10.15
C THR A 10 -10.46 16.39 -10.43
N LYS A 11 -11.18 16.43 -11.57
CA LYS A 11 -12.00 17.61 -11.91
C LYS A 11 -12.99 17.99 -10.80
N ASP A 12 -13.46 17.02 -10.02
CA ASP A 12 -14.37 17.20 -8.89
C ASP A 12 -13.67 17.31 -7.50
N LYS A 13 -12.33 17.38 -7.48
CA LYS A 13 -11.51 17.47 -6.26
C LYS A 13 -11.66 16.28 -5.29
N GLY A 14 -11.91 15.10 -5.83
CA GLY A 14 -11.89 13.84 -5.09
C GLY A 14 -10.48 13.44 -4.61
N PHE A 15 -10.46 12.52 -3.64
CA PHE A 15 -9.24 11.97 -3.06
C PHE A 15 -8.88 10.65 -3.75
N ILE A 16 -7.68 10.51 -4.29
CA ILE A 16 -7.25 9.30 -5.01
C ILE A 16 -6.41 8.41 -4.09
N VAL A 17 -6.80 7.15 -4.00
CA VAL A 17 -6.09 6.08 -3.29
C VAL A 17 -5.63 5.04 -4.29
N GLY A 18 -4.32 4.82 -4.40
CA GLY A 18 -3.77 3.68 -5.12
C GLY A 18 -3.76 2.45 -4.22
N VAL A 19 -4.19 1.30 -4.73
CA VAL A 19 -4.18 0.04 -3.98
C VAL A 19 -3.46 -1.02 -4.79
N THR A 20 -2.53 -1.73 -4.15
CA THR A 20 -1.74 -2.79 -4.79
C THR A 20 -1.97 -4.12 -4.08
N ALA A 21 -1.71 -5.22 -4.77
CA ALA A 21 -1.71 -6.55 -4.18
C ALA A 21 -0.69 -7.45 -4.88
N PHE A 22 -0.36 -8.55 -4.22
CA PHE A 22 0.56 -9.56 -4.75
C PHE A 22 -0.19 -10.64 -5.53
N GLY A 23 0.49 -11.20 -6.52
CA GLY A 23 0.06 -12.42 -7.21
C GLY A 23 0.25 -13.69 -6.39
N LEU A 24 0.12 -14.84 -7.06
CA LEU A 24 0.34 -16.13 -6.42
C LEU A 24 1.79 -16.27 -5.92
N TYR A 25 1.94 -16.80 -4.71
CA TYR A 25 3.24 -16.96 -4.04
C TYR A 25 3.90 -18.34 -4.27
N ALA A 26 3.23 -19.27 -4.94
CA ALA A 26 3.84 -20.50 -5.46
C ALA A 26 2.80 -21.24 -6.31
N GLU A 27 3.26 -22.14 -7.17
CA GLU A 27 2.41 -23.02 -7.98
C GLU A 27 1.45 -23.89 -7.13
N THR A 28 1.76 -24.10 -5.85
CA THR A 28 0.95 -24.88 -4.90
C THR A 28 -0.09 -24.05 -4.13
N HIS A 29 -0.21 -22.75 -4.40
CA HIS A 29 -1.20 -21.90 -3.78
C HIS A 29 -2.29 -21.55 -4.77
N ASP A 30 -3.51 -21.99 -4.50
CA ASP A 30 -4.63 -21.82 -5.43
C ASP A 30 -5.18 -20.37 -5.44
N PHE A 31 -4.78 -19.53 -4.48
CA PHE A 31 -5.24 -18.15 -4.37
C PHE A 31 -4.28 -17.24 -3.58
N ASN A 32 -4.48 -15.93 -3.76
CA ASN A 32 -3.94 -14.88 -2.89
C ASN A 32 -5.08 -13.93 -2.49
N ALA A 33 -5.48 -13.97 -1.22
CA ALA A 33 -6.59 -13.20 -0.68
C ALA A 33 -6.41 -11.69 -0.88
N SER A 34 -5.17 -11.17 -0.87
CA SER A 34 -4.92 -9.74 -1.08
C SER A 34 -5.34 -9.28 -2.48
N ASN A 35 -5.13 -10.13 -3.49
CA ASN A 35 -5.53 -9.87 -4.86
C ASN A 35 -7.05 -9.97 -5.03
N MET A 36 -7.67 -10.96 -4.39
CA MET A 36 -9.13 -11.11 -4.39
C MET A 36 -9.84 -9.91 -3.73
N VAL A 37 -9.32 -9.43 -2.59
CA VAL A 37 -9.81 -8.21 -1.93
C VAL A 37 -9.62 -6.99 -2.83
N LEU A 38 -8.43 -6.81 -3.43
CA LEU A 38 -8.18 -5.72 -4.39
C LEU A 38 -9.18 -5.73 -5.56
N ALA A 39 -9.42 -6.92 -6.13
CA ALA A 39 -10.36 -7.09 -7.23
C ALA A 39 -11.79 -6.71 -6.82
N ALA A 40 -12.21 -7.06 -5.61
CA ALA A 40 -13.55 -6.79 -5.08
C ALA A 40 -13.77 -5.35 -4.56
N LEU A 41 -12.70 -4.56 -4.36
CA LEU A 41 -12.84 -3.17 -3.92
C LEU A 41 -13.72 -2.33 -4.88
N PRO A 42 -14.65 -1.51 -4.37
CA PRO A 42 -15.40 -0.58 -5.21
C PRO A 42 -14.47 0.49 -5.80
N PRO A 43 -14.68 0.96 -7.04
CA PRO A 43 -13.83 2.00 -7.65
C PRO A 43 -14.02 3.38 -7.01
N ILE A 44 -15.15 3.61 -6.33
CA ILE A 44 -15.51 4.88 -5.70
C ILE A 44 -16.19 4.58 -4.37
N ILE A 45 -15.77 5.28 -3.32
CA ILE A 45 -16.46 5.34 -2.03
C ILE A 45 -16.67 6.81 -1.63
N THR A 46 -17.49 7.08 -0.62
CA THR A 46 -17.76 8.44 -0.13
C THR A 46 -17.24 8.61 1.28
N THR A 47 -16.70 9.80 1.58
CA THR A 47 -16.20 10.08 2.94
C THR A 47 -17.35 10.11 3.94
N ARG A 48 -17.08 9.72 5.19
CA ARG A 48 -18.11 9.73 6.24
C ARG A 48 -18.47 11.14 6.68
N LYS A 49 -17.48 12.04 6.71
CA LYS A 49 -17.66 13.45 7.11
C LYS A 49 -18.37 14.28 6.04
N ASN A 50 -18.15 13.96 4.77
CA ASN A 50 -18.77 14.67 3.64
C ASN A 50 -19.17 13.68 2.53
N PRO A 51 -20.43 13.22 2.50
CA PRO A 51 -20.90 12.29 1.47
C PRO A 51 -20.82 12.81 0.04
N ALA A 52 -20.74 14.14 -0.15
CA ALA A 52 -20.54 14.72 -1.48
C ALA A 52 -19.10 14.57 -1.99
N LYS A 53 -18.16 14.22 -1.11
CA LYS A 53 -16.76 14.03 -1.44
C LYS A 53 -16.47 12.57 -1.77
N LYS A 54 -15.94 12.36 -2.98
CA LYS A 54 -15.56 11.05 -3.49
C LYS A 54 -14.14 10.71 -3.09
N VAL A 55 -13.94 9.43 -2.78
CA VAL A 55 -12.64 8.79 -2.69
C VAL A 55 -12.57 7.76 -3.82
N TYR A 56 -11.62 7.97 -4.72
CA TYR A 56 -11.37 7.14 -5.88
C TYR A 56 -10.35 6.06 -5.54
N ILE A 57 -10.66 4.80 -5.84
CA ILE A 57 -9.77 3.67 -5.61
C ILE A 57 -9.21 3.21 -6.96
N LEU A 58 -7.93 3.46 -7.17
CA LEU A 58 -7.19 2.99 -8.34
C LEU A 58 -6.50 1.66 -8.01
N LYS A 59 -6.74 0.65 -8.83
CA LYS A 59 -6.21 -0.71 -8.65
C LYS A 59 -4.94 -0.87 -9.49
N TYR A 60 -3.83 -1.14 -8.83
CA TYR A 60 -2.58 -1.46 -9.52
C TYR A 60 -2.66 -2.88 -10.09
N PRO A 61 -2.02 -3.15 -11.26
CA PRO A 61 -1.85 -4.52 -11.74
C PRO A 61 -1.22 -5.43 -10.69
N GLU A 62 -1.48 -6.72 -10.79
CA GLU A 62 -0.89 -7.72 -9.91
C GLU A 62 0.64 -7.61 -9.90
N ILE A 63 1.24 -7.59 -8.70
CA ILE A 63 2.68 -7.57 -8.52
C ILE A 63 3.18 -9.00 -8.33
N HIS A 64 4.06 -9.45 -9.24
CA HIS A 64 4.71 -10.74 -9.11
C HIS A 64 5.63 -10.76 -7.86
N VAL A 65 5.69 -11.90 -7.17
CA VAL A 65 6.29 -11.99 -5.82
C VAL A 65 7.81 -12.20 -5.88
N THR A 66 8.50 -11.30 -6.60
CA THR A 66 9.96 -11.23 -6.68
C THR A 66 10.47 -9.86 -6.27
N TYR A 67 11.69 -9.79 -5.75
CA TYR A 67 12.28 -8.51 -5.34
C TYR A 67 12.43 -7.55 -6.53
N GLY A 68 12.80 -8.09 -7.69
CA GLY A 68 12.91 -7.31 -8.94
C GLY A 68 11.56 -6.73 -9.38
N SER A 69 10.50 -7.54 -9.40
CA SER A 69 9.17 -7.07 -9.77
C SER A 69 8.61 -6.05 -8.78
N VAL A 70 8.88 -6.22 -7.48
CA VAL A 70 8.50 -5.22 -6.47
C VAL A 70 9.24 -3.90 -6.69
N SER A 71 10.56 -3.94 -6.90
CA SER A 71 11.34 -2.72 -7.18
C SER A 71 10.81 -1.98 -8.41
N GLN A 72 10.51 -2.70 -9.49
CA GLN A 72 9.94 -2.11 -10.70
C GLN A 72 8.54 -1.51 -10.47
N ALA A 73 7.70 -2.22 -9.72
CA ALA A 73 6.37 -1.75 -9.36
C ALA A 73 6.44 -0.47 -8.52
N VAL A 74 7.33 -0.38 -7.53
CA VAL A 74 7.49 0.80 -6.67
C VAL A 74 7.90 2.03 -7.49
N GLN A 75 8.81 1.86 -8.44
CA GLN A 75 9.20 2.95 -9.34
C GLN A 75 8.01 3.49 -10.15
N ASP A 76 7.15 2.60 -10.65
CA ASP A 76 5.96 2.97 -11.40
C ASP A 76 4.84 3.53 -10.50
N ILE A 77 4.56 2.91 -9.36
CA ILE A 77 3.58 3.37 -8.35
C ILE A 77 3.82 4.83 -7.97
N TRP A 78 5.08 5.22 -7.77
CA TRP A 78 5.43 6.59 -7.42
C TRP A 78 5.82 7.44 -8.63
N ASN A 79 5.66 6.95 -9.86
CA ASN A 79 5.82 7.77 -11.06
C ASN A 79 4.59 8.67 -11.25
N PRO A 80 4.74 10.01 -11.30
CA PRO A 80 3.62 10.92 -11.55
C PRO A 80 2.87 10.64 -12.86
N LYS A 81 3.53 9.99 -13.83
CA LYS A 81 2.95 9.58 -15.12
C LYS A 81 2.79 8.07 -15.24
N SER A 82 2.53 7.38 -14.12
CA SER A 82 2.32 5.94 -14.12
C SER A 82 1.23 5.52 -15.11
N PRO A 83 1.56 4.71 -16.13
CA PRO A 83 0.55 4.17 -17.04
C PRO A 83 -0.48 3.29 -16.32
N ALA A 84 -0.06 2.61 -15.24
CA ALA A 84 -0.94 1.77 -14.44
C ALA A 84 -2.07 2.58 -13.80
N TRP A 85 -1.73 3.74 -13.21
CA TRP A 85 -2.74 4.61 -12.62
C TRP A 85 -3.66 5.24 -13.65
N SER A 86 -3.12 5.72 -14.77
CA SER A 86 -3.94 6.24 -15.88
C SER A 86 -4.90 5.20 -16.43
N LYS A 87 -4.46 3.95 -16.59
CA LYS A 87 -5.32 2.84 -17.04
C LYS A 87 -6.40 2.51 -16.02
N SER A 88 -6.07 2.46 -14.73
CA SER A 88 -7.06 2.22 -13.69
C SER A 88 -8.07 3.37 -13.58
N ALA A 89 -7.65 4.62 -13.77
CA ALA A 89 -8.54 5.77 -13.75
C ALA A 89 -9.53 5.72 -14.92
N ALA A 90 -9.05 5.40 -16.13
CA ALA A 90 -9.90 5.21 -17.30
C ALA A 90 -10.91 4.07 -17.10
N ALA A 91 -10.49 2.94 -16.52
CA ALA A 91 -11.39 1.81 -16.24
C ALA A 91 -12.47 2.11 -15.18
N ALA A 92 -12.27 3.15 -14.37
CA ALA A 92 -13.20 3.61 -13.34
C ALA A 92 -13.97 4.88 -13.76
N ASP A 93 -13.89 5.28 -15.04
CA ASP A 93 -14.50 6.49 -15.59
C ASP A 93 -14.14 7.77 -14.79
N ILE A 94 -12.90 7.85 -14.33
CA ILE A 94 -12.39 9.00 -13.55
C ILE A 94 -11.80 10.03 -14.49
N GLU A 95 -12.43 11.20 -14.56
CA GLU A 95 -11.91 12.34 -15.31
C GLU A 95 -10.84 13.12 -14.51
N TYR A 96 -9.68 13.27 -15.13
CA TYR A 96 -8.59 14.11 -14.66
C TYR A 96 -8.02 14.92 -15.83
N ASP A 97 -7.22 15.94 -15.51
CA ASP A 97 -6.48 16.71 -16.51
C ASP A 97 -5.27 15.89 -16.97
N ASP A 98 -5.27 15.43 -18.22
CA ASP A 98 -4.22 14.59 -18.80
C ASP A 98 -2.93 15.38 -19.13
N THR A 99 -2.98 16.71 -19.08
CA THR A 99 -1.79 17.56 -19.14
C THR A 99 -1.02 17.56 -17.83
N GLU A 100 -1.68 17.17 -16.73
CA GLU A 100 -1.13 17.08 -15.39
C GLU A 100 -0.92 15.62 -14.95
N ALA A 101 -0.03 15.41 -13.98
CA ALA A 101 0.18 14.10 -13.39
C ALA A 101 -1.04 13.66 -12.57
N LEU A 102 -1.47 12.41 -12.72
CA LEU A 102 -2.53 11.86 -11.86
C LEU A 102 -2.00 11.73 -10.44
N LYS A 103 -2.55 12.55 -9.54
CA LYS A 103 -2.05 12.63 -8.17
C LYS A 103 -2.66 11.55 -7.29
N VAL A 104 -1.91 10.48 -7.04
CA VAL A 104 -2.25 9.51 -5.99
C VAL A 104 -1.94 10.13 -4.61
N ASN A 105 -2.96 10.32 -3.78
CA ASN A 105 -2.83 10.98 -2.47
C ASN A 105 -2.35 10.03 -1.35
N LEU A 106 -2.61 8.74 -1.51
CA LEU A 106 -2.34 7.68 -0.56
C LEU A 106 -2.15 6.37 -1.32
N VAL A 107 -1.20 5.54 -0.90
CA VAL A 107 -1.08 4.16 -1.40
C VAL A 107 -1.32 3.17 -0.26
N ILE A 108 -2.15 2.15 -0.51
CA ILE A 108 -2.34 1.02 0.39
C ILE A 108 -1.83 -0.25 -0.29
N HIS A 109 -0.81 -0.87 0.26
CA HIS A 109 -0.35 -2.18 -0.16
C HIS A 109 -1.10 -3.28 0.58
N LEU A 110 -1.64 -4.26 -0.14
CA LEU A 110 -2.28 -5.45 0.42
C LEU A 110 -1.35 -6.66 0.30
N GLY A 111 -1.28 -7.46 1.35
CA GLY A 111 -0.54 -8.72 1.35
C GLY A 111 -1.25 -9.81 2.13
N GLN A 112 -1.10 -11.06 1.70
CA GLN A 112 -1.67 -12.20 2.42
C GLN A 112 -0.76 -12.65 3.57
N MET A 113 -1.33 -12.85 4.75
CA MET A 113 -0.65 -13.42 5.92
C MET A 113 -1.32 -14.73 6.34
N ARG A 114 -0.51 -15.79 6.52
CA ARG A 114 -0.99 -17.11 6.97
C ARG A 114 -0.85 -17.32 8.48
N SER A 115 0.13 -16.68 9.10
CA SER A 115 0.46 -16.86 10.52
C SER A 115 -0.46 -16.10 11.47
N PHE A 116 -1.32 -15.24 10.96
CA PHE A 116 -2.29 -14.47 11.74
C PHE A 116 -3.68 -14.58 11.10
N PRO A 117 -4.73 -14.94 11.85
CA PRO A 117 -6.06 -15.18 11.28
C PRO A 117 -6.91 -13.91 11.07
N GLY A 118 -6.37 -12.74 11.40
CA GLY A 118 -7.04 -11.44 11.23
C GLY A 118 -6.26 -10.48 10.32
N TYR A 119 -6.56 -9.19 10.46
CA TYR A 119 -5.97 -8.12 9.66
C TYR A 119 -4.88 -7.39 10.45
N SER A 120 -3.75 -7.09 9.82
CA SER A 120 -2.66 -6.32 10.45
C SER A 120 -2.33 -5.06 9.66
N PHE A 121 -2.24 -3.92 10.34
CA PHE A 121 -1.77 -2.66 9.77
C PHE A 121 -0.33 -2.42 10.20
N GLU A 122 0.58 -2.30 9.24
CA GLU A 122 2.02 -2.25 9.53
C GLU A 122 2.47 -0.83 9.88
N LYS A 123 3.17 -0.70 11.01
CA LYS A 123 3.61 0.59 11.57
C LYS A 123 4.98 1.04 11.07
N LEU A 124 5.78 0.10 10.59
CA LEU A 124 7.15 0.33 10.15
C LEU A 124 7.57 -0.75 9.16
N ALA A 125 8.65 -0.47 8.45
CA ALA A 125 9.36 -1.47 7.67
C ALA A 125 10.86 -1.35 7.90
N ASN A 126 11.54 -2.50 7.87
CA ASN A 126 12.98 -2.62 8.00
C ASN A 126 13.65 -2.57 6.63
N ARG A 127 14.81 -1.90 6.53
CA ARG A 127 15.65 -1.87 5.33
C ARG A 127 16.34 -3.20 5.04
N ASP A 128 16.75 -3.88 6.11
CA ASP A 128 17.75 -4.94 6.05
C ASP A 128 17.15 -6.30 6.44
N GLY A 129 17.94 -7.38 6.37
CA GLY A 129 17.57 -8.69 6.94
C GLY A 129 16.64 -9.55 6.08
N TYR A 130 16.52 -9.26 4.78
CA TYR A 130 15.82 -10.10 3.81
C TYR A 130 16.63 -11.35 3.48
N LEU A 131 16.40 -12.43 4.24
CA LEU A 131 17.13 -13.71 4.09
C LEU A 131 16.34 -14.75 3.29
N ARG A 132 15.09 -14.47 2.96
CA ARG A 132 14.20 -15.40 2.25
C ARG A 132 14.31 -15.18 0.75
N ARG A 133 14.53 -16.25 0.00
CA ARG A 133 14.53 -16.23 -1.46
C ARG A 133 13.13 -16.07 -2.02
N ASP A 134 13.03 -15.34 -3.13
CA ASP A 134 11.78 -15.13 -3.85
C ASP A 134 11.46 -16.26 -4.85
N LEU A 135 10.45 -16.06 -5.70
CA LEU A 135 10.00 -17.08 -6.67
C LEU A 135 11.04 -17.41 -7.75
N ASP A 136 11.98 -16.49 -8.01
CA ASP A 136 13.10 -16.71 -8.92
C ASP A 136 14.34 -17.25 -8.17
N ASN A 137 14.15 -17.69 -6.92
CA ASN A 137 15.19 -18.16 -6.02
C ASN A 137 16.28 -17.10 -5.75
N GLN A 138 15.93 -15.81 -5.85
CA GLN A 138 16.84 -14.68 -5.64
C GLN A 138 16.69 -14.05 -4.25
N LEU A 139 17.78 -13.48 -3.76
CA LEU A 139 17.78 -12.53 -2.64
C LEU A 139 17.88 -11.10 -3.21
N PRO A 140 17.56 -10.06 -2.42
CA PRO A 140 17.83 -8.69 -2.85
C PRO A 140 19.32 -8.49 -3.16
N ALA A 141 19.62 -7.73 -4.21
CA ALA A 141 20.99 -7.43 -4.61
C ALA A 141 21.61 -6.45 -3.60
N THR A 142 22.45 -6.95 -2.71
CA THR A 142 23.06 -6.18 -1.62
C THR A 142 24.55 -5.91 -1.85
N ILE A 143 25.00 -4.77 -1.34
CA ILE A 143 26.41 -4.35 -1.22
C ILE A 143 26.76 -4.22 0.26
N GLN A 144 28.06 -4.30 0.60
CA GLN A 144 28.52 -3.96 1.95
C GLN A 144 28.60 -2.44 2.09
N ASN A 145 27.93 -1.90 3.11
CA ASN A 145 28.06 -0.49 3.47
C ASN A 145 29.37 -0.22 4.24
N ALA A 146 29.59 1.03 4.64
CA ALA A 146 30.78 1.44 5.39
C ALA A 146 30.92 0.77 6.77
N THR A 147 29.83 0.23 7.34
CA THR A 147 29.82 -0.50 8.63
C THR A 147 29.94 -2.02 8.45
N GLY A 148 29.97 -2.50 7.20
CA GLY A 148 30.07 -3.93 6.85
C GLY A 148 28.72 -4.64 6.74
N ASP A 149 27.61 -3.93 6.90
CA ASP A 149 26.27 -4.51 6.78
C ASP A 149 25.87 -4.66 5.31
N LEU A 150 25.14 -5.73 4.99
CA LEU A 150 24.56 -5.94 3.66
C LEU A 150 23.31 -5.07 3.50
N VAL A 151 23.37 -4.15 2.55
CA VAL A 151 22.28 -3.22 2.21
C VAL A 151 22.12 -3.17 0.70
N GLU A 152 20.90 -3.01 0.20
CA GLU A 152 20.72 -2.72 -1.23
C GLU A 152 21.28 -1.35 -1.55
N GLU A 153 21.97 -1.25 -2.69
CA GLU A 153 22.65 -0.03 -3.12
C GLU A 153 21.68 1.17 -3.15
N GLN A 154 20.45 0.96 -3.64
CA GLN A 154 19.39 1.98 -3.69
C GLN A 154 18.91 2.49 -2.32
N PHE A 155 19.19 1.77 -1.24
CA PHE A 155 18.76 2.11 0.12
C PHE A 155 19.91 2.51 1.04
N ILE A 156 21.15 2.60 0.53
CA ILE A 156 22.33 2.86 1.36
C ILE A 156 22.24 4.16 2.18
N SER A 157 21.60 5.19 1.63
CA SER A 157 21.37 6.48 2.29
C SER A 157 20.11 6.53 3.15
N CYS A 158 19.25 5.52 3.05
CA CYS A 158 17.96 5.50 3.74
C CYS A 158 18.11 4.99 5.20
N PRO A 159 17.28 5.48 6.14
CA PRO A 159 17.21 4.97 7.50
C PRO A 159 16.94 3.47 7.56
N THR A 160 17.51 2.77 8.54
CA THR A 160 17.29 1.32 8.74
C THR A 160 15.84 0.94 9.02
N ILE A 161 15.08 1.87 9.59
CA ILE A 161 13.64 1.73 9.87
C ILE A 161 12.94 2.97 9.33
N LEU A 162 11.91 2.74 8.50
CA LEU A 162 11.01 3.78 8.05
C LEU A 162 9.60 3.53 8.56
N LYS A 163 8.86 4.61 8.77
CA LYS A 163 7.47 4.61 9.24
C LYS A 163 6.61 5.44 8.30
N PRO A 164 5.34 5.07 8.07
CA PRO A 164 4.37 5.97 7.43
C PRO A 164 4.25 7.31 8.18
N ASP A 165 3.95 8.39 7.46
CA ASP A 165 3.53 9.66 8.06
C ASP A 165 2.02 9.64 8.38
N ILE A 166 1.56 8.52 8.93
CA ILE A 166 0.18 8.22 9.31
C ILE A 166 0.24 7.58 10.69
N ASP A 167 -0.60 8.05 11.62
CA ASP A 167 -0.69 7.44 12.95
C ASP A 167 -1.42 6.09 12.88
N VAL A 168 -0.66 5.03 12.60
CA VAL A 168 -1.18 3.68 12.42
C VAL A 168 -1.87 3.15 13.67
N GLU A 169 -1.45 3.54 14.87
CA GLU A 169 -2.09 3.09 16.12
C GLU A 169 -3.47 3.73 16.28
N LEU A 170 -3.56 5.04 16.02
CA LEU A 170 -4.84 5.75 16.03
C LEU A 170 -5.77 5.21 14.95
N VAL A 171 -5.29 5.04 13.72
CA VAL A 171 -6.06 4.45 12.61
C VAL A 171 -6.56 3.05 12.97
N THR A 172 -5.70 2.21 13.53
CA THR A 172 -6.07 0.85 13.97
C THR A 172 -7.16 0.90 15.02
N THR A 173 -7.04 1.79 16.00
CA THR A 173 -8.03 1.98 17.06
C THR A 173 -9.38 2.40 16.48
N GLU A 174 -9.39 3.38 15.59
CA GLU A 174 -10.59 3.87 14.92
C GLU A 174 -11.26 2.82 14.03
N VAL A 175 -10.50 2.00 13.32
CA VAL A 175 -11.08 0.91 12.52
C VAL A 175 -11.68 -0.17 13.44
N LYS A 176 -10.99 -0.53 14.53
CA LYS A 176 -11.49 -1.49 15.52
C LYS A 176 -12.80 -1.07 16.17
N THR A 177 -12.96 0.21 16.51
CA THR A 177 -14.20 0.71 17.13
C THR A 177 -15.40 0.60 16.19
N ARG A 178 -15.16 0.60 14.87
CA ARG A 178 -16.19 0.44 13.83
C ARG A 178 -16.45 -1.03 13.48
N MET A 179 -15.46 -1.90 13.68
CA MET A 179 -15.50 -3.31 13.32
C MET A 179 -15.27 -4.21 14.54
N LEU A 180 -16.18 -4.11 15.52
CA LEU A 180 -16.03 -4.73 16.85
C LEU A 180 -15.87 -6.26 16.83
N ASN A 181 -16.36 -6.92 15.77
CA ASN A 181 -16.29 -8.37 15.62
C ASN A 181 -15.13 -8.84 14.74
N THR A 182 -14.35 -7.91 14.19
CA THR A 182 -13.24 -8.22 13.29
C THR A 182 -11.91 -8.16 14.04
N LEU A 183 -11.09 -9.20 13.89
CA LEU A 183 -9.77 -9.26 14.51
C LEU A 183 -8.79 -8.37 13.73
N ILE A 184 -8.47 -7.21 14.29
CA ILE A 184 -7.55 -6.23 13.69
C ILE A 184 -6.39 -5.98 14.67
N ARG A 185 -5.19 -5.67 14.16
CA ARG A 185 -4.07 -5.20 14.99
C ARG A 185 -3.17 -4.22 14.24
N ALA A 186 -2.42 -3.43 15.00
CA ALA A 186 -1.24 -2.77 14.49
C ALA A 186 -0.04 -3.71 14.67
N SER A 187 0.88 -3.72 13.73
CA SER A 187 2.03 -4.63 13.69
C SER A 187 3.33 -3.88 13.42
N THR A 188 4.43 -4.34 14.01
CA THR A 188 5.79 -3.83 13.72
C THR A 188 6.60 -4.81 12.89
N ASP A 189 5.97 -5.86 12.38
CA ASP A 189 6.61 -6.94 11.65
C ASP A 189 5.73 -7.33 10.47
N ALA A 190 6.07 -6.79 9.31
CA ALA A 190 5.42 -7.10 8.05
C ALA A 190 5.97 -8.40 7.41
N GLY A 191 6.89 -9.10 8.10
CA GLY A 191 7.62 -10.24 7.59
C GLY A 191 8.71 -9.83 6.59
N ARG A 192 9.98 -10.09 6.93
CA ARG A 192 11.20 -9.82 6.13
C ARG A 192 11.24 -10.61 4.80
N PHE A 193 10.30 -10.31 3.92
CA PHE A 193 10.10 -10.85 2.57
C PHE A 193 9.38 -9.78 1.72
N SER A 194 8.67 -10.14 0.63
CA SER A 194 8.06 -9.20 -0.31
C SER A 194 7.08 -8.19 0.32
N CYS A 195 6.32 -8.58 1.36
CA CYS A 195 5.38 -7.69 2.05
C CYS A 195 6.09 -6.51 2.73
N GLU A 196 7.08 -6.78 3.58
CA GLU A 196 7.88 -5.71 4.18
C GLU A 196 8.70 -4.98 3.11
N TYR A 197 9.20 -5.70 2.11
CA TYR A 197 10.03 -5.14 1.06
C TYR A 197 9.31 -4.06 0.24
N ILE A 198 8.06 -4.28 -0.19
CA ILE A 198 7.29 -3.25 -0.90
C ILE A 198 6.99 -2.05 -0.01
N LEU A 199 6.65 -2.28 1.26
CA LEU A 199 6.40 -1.19 2.20
C LEU A 199 7.66 -0.35 2.41
N TYR A 200 8.79 -0.99 2.69
CA TYR A 200 10.07 -0.29 2.86
C TYR A 200 10.47 0.46 1.59
N SER A 201 10.38 -0.19 0.43
CA SER A 201 10.76 0.39 -0.86
C SER A 201 9.93 1.64 -1.17
N SER A 202 8.61 1.60 -0.96
CA SER A 202 7.73 2.76 -1.10
C SER A 202 8.06 3.88 -0.11
N LEU A 203 8.29 3.55 1.16
CA LEU A 203 8.69 4.53 2.18
C LEU A 203 10.03 5.18 1.83
N ALA A 204 11.00 4.41 1.34
CA ALA A 204 12.32 4.87 0.94
C ALA A 204 12.26 5.78 -0.28
N GLU A 205 11.41 5.47 -1.26
CA GLU A 205 11.18 6.33 -2.42
C GLU A 205 10.64 7.71 -2.01
N LEU A 206 9.61 7.74 -1.15
CA LEU A 206 9.04 8.97 -0.63
C LEU A 206 10.05 9.76 0.22
N TRP A 207 10.80 9.06 1.08
CA TRP A 207 11.85 9.66 1.90
C TRP A 207 12.94 10.31 1.04
N ARG A 208 13.43 9.63 0.00
CA ARG A 208 14.47 10.15 -0.91
C ARG A 208 14.00 11.40 -1.66
N ARG A 209 12.70 11.48 -1.98
CA ARG A 209 12.10 12.64 -2.64
C ARG A 209 11.70 13.76 -1.69
N GLY A 210 11.86 13.58 -0.37
CA GLY A 210 11.39 14.54 0.63
C GLY A 210 9.87 14.73 0.62
N LEU A 211 9.12 13.70 0.24
CA LEU A 211 7.65 13.70 0.21
C LEU A 211 7.08 13.06 1.48
N ASP A 212 5.84 13.43 1.80
CA ASP A 212 5.09 12.78 2.87
C ASP A 212 4.98 11.28 2.59
N LYS A 213 5.30 10.45 3.58
CA LYS A 213 5.27 8.99 3.53
C LYS A 213 3.84 8.46 3.67
N ARG A 214 2.95 8.89 2.77
CA ARG A 214 1.52 8.53 2.70
C ARG A 214 1.34 7.16 2.03
N VAL A 215 1.90 6.14 2.67
CA VAL A 215 1.80 4.74 2.25
C VAL A 215 1.55 3.87 3.47
N MET A 216 0.65 2.90 3.35
CA MET A 216 0.36 1.93 4.40
C MET A 216 0.42 0.52 3.84
N PHE A 217 0.55 -0.46 4.73
CA PHE A 217 0.42 -1.87 4.38
C PHE A 217 -0.66 -2.52 5.26
N MET A 218 -1.52 -3.31 4.62
CA MET A 218 -2.53 -4.12 5.28
C MET A 218 -2.30 -5.59 4.93
N HIS A 219 -1.98 -6.39 5.94
CA HIS A 219 -2.08 -7.83 5.82
C HIS A 219 -3.53 -8.29 5.94
N VAL A 220 -3.95 -9.14 5.00
CA VAL A 220 -5.23 -9.86 5.01
C VAL A 220 -5.01 -11.33 5.36
N PRO A 221 -5.97 -11.98 6.06
CA PRO A 221 -5.84 -13.40 6.36
C PRO A 221 -5.93 -14.25 5.09
N ALA A 222 -5.27 -15.41 5.10
CA ALA A 222 -5.25 -16.35 3.97
C ALA A 222 -6.55 -17.16 3.85
N LYS A 223 -7.66 -16.47 3.57
CA LYS A 223 -9.00 -17.04 3.37
C LYS A 223 -9.60 -16.54 2.06
N SER A 224 -10.50 -17.32 1.47
CA SER A 224 -10.99 -17.09 0.10
C SER A 224 -12.50 -17.28 -0.09
N SER A 225 -13.27 -17.50 0.99
CA SER A 225 -14.72 -17.53 0.86
C SER A 225 -15.25 -16.14 0.48
N GLU A 226 -16.41 -16.06 -0.16
CA GLU A 226 -17.03 -14.78 -0.50
C GLU A 226 -17.20 -13.88 0.74
N GLU A 227 -17.65 -14.47 1.86
CA GLU A 227 -17.77 -13.77 3.14
C GLU A 227 -16.43 -13.21 3.64
N ASP A 228 -15.36 -14.01 3.58
CA ASP A 228 -14.02 -13.56 4.02
C ASP A 228 -13.47 -12.45 3.11
N ILE A 229 -13.71 -12.53 1.79
CA ILE A 229 -13.27 -11.49 0.85
C ILE A 229 -14.06 -10.20 1.07
N MET A 230 -15.37 -10.29 1.30
CA MET A 230 -16.19 -9.12 1.59
C MET A 230 -15.84 -8.49 2.93
N GLU A 231 -15.54 -9.28 3.97
CA GLU A 231 -14.98 -8.74 5.21
C GLU A 231 -13.65 -8.01 4.95
N GLY A 232 -12.77 -8.58 4.10
CA GLY A 232 -11.51 -7.93 3.72
C GLY A 232 -11.70 -6.61 2.97
N VAL A 233 -12.73 -6.53 2.11
CA VAL A 233 -13.17 -5.28 1.45
C VAL A 233 -13.64 -4.28 2.49
N ASP A 234 -14.48 -4.69 3.44
CA ASP A 234 -14.99 -3.82 4.50
C ASP A 234 -13.86 -3.26 5.37
N VAL A 235 -12.87 -4.07 5.73
CA VAL A 235 -11.69 -3.62 6.49
C VAL A 235 -10.88 -2.62 5.67
N ALA A 236 -10.61 -2.91 4.39
CA ALA A 236 -9.87 -2.02 3.50
C ALA A 236 -10.57 -0.67 3.32
N VAL A 237 -11.89 -0.67 3.10
CA VAL A 237 -12.70 0.54 2.99
C VAL A 237 -12.69 1.32 4.30
N ASN A 238 -12.85 0.66 5.45
CA ASN A 238 -12.81 1.33 6.74
C ASN A 238 -11.44 1.94 7.04
N LEU A 239 -10.35 1.26 6.67
CA LEU A 239 -8.98 1.76 6.75
C LEU A 239 -8.80 3.02 5.90
N ILE A 240 -9.16 2.94 4.61
CA ILE A 240 -9.05 4.06 3.65
C ILE A 240 -9.81 5.27 4.17
N LEU A 241 -11.10 5.11 4.49
CA LEU A 241 -11.93 6.23 4.94
C LEU A 241 -11.40 6.87 6.22
N THR A 242 -10.86 6.08 7.15
CA THR A 242 -10.28 6.59 8.40
C THR A 242 -9.05 7.44 8.12
N ILE A 243 -8.15 6.99 7.23
CA ILE A 243 -6.96 7.76 6.85
C ILE A 243 -7.35 9.04 6.10
N VAL A 244 -8.29 8.96 5.15
CA VAL A 244 -8.79 10.14 4.44
C VAL A 244 -9.40 11.15 5.41
N ASP A 245 -10.25 10.70 6.33
CA ASP A 245 -10.89 11.57 7.33
C ASP A 245 -9.86 12.28 8.24
N MET A 246 -8.67 11.69 8.46
CA MET A 246 -7.57 12.26 9.25
C MET A 246 -6.66 13.20 8.43
N LEU A 247 -6.39 12.88 7.17
CA LEU A 247 -5.53 13.72 6.31
C LEU A 247 -6.23 15.01 5.86
N GLU A 248 -7.55 15.06 6.01
CA GLU A 248 -8.37 16.21 5.61
C GLU A 248 -8.95 17.03 6.77
N SER A 249 -8.69 16.62 8.01
CA SER A 249 -9.02 17.39 9.22
C SER A 249 -7.94 18.41 9.56
#